data_AF-A0AAW0WQP2-F1
#
_entry.id   AF-A0AAW0WQP2-F1
#
_cell.length_a   1.000
_cell.length_b   1.000
_cell.length_c   1.000
_cell.angle_alpha   90.00
_cell.angle_beta   90.00
_cell.angle_gamma   90.00
#
_symmetry.space_group_name_H-M   'P 1'
#
loop_
_entity.id
_entity.type
_entity.pdbx_description
1 polymer ?
#
loop_
_entity_poly.entity_id
_entity_poly.type
_entity_poly.pdbx_seq_one_letter_code
_entity_poly.pdbx_strand_id
1 'polypeptide(L)'
;MLRPGRGAGGWLSSSDWLWLLLRGTFGSTGRNHTWAWNVGFLLLISAAHHNLPSTTTSFLFFPTHATFFTSPAPSSSPAVPHSSPAAPQSTPAPLPIVEVSLPAKEGSSEKSVTMTDAQVYKVLLASAILIFWSGFWVVHLIGIIYGYRRLHQRRALSVESGDQGVLGVSVLKPLVGTPMDPNLMTNLETFFTLNYPKFELLFCVQEEGDPSIMIVQQLMKKHPHVDASCFIGGLEVGVNPKINNMQPGYLAAKHELLLVSDSGLLMKEDTLTDMVAHMTPDVGIVHQMPFTCDRKGWPAILEKVYFGTGHARMYLFLGLLDALGFGVNCCTGMSCLMRKKVLDEAGGISAFGIYLAEDYFFAKYIQDRGWGIRIASQPAWQNAGICRVKTFLSRLTRWCKLRIAMVPHTILLEPFSECMVLGLVVSWAATVLLRADYLTFFLFHTLTWSLADWIMLNIVQNGPPPFSKFEFVISWLFREVSALFIFLHAMWNPVISWRTGSFKLRWWGVAEPVSSRVTVM
;
A
#
# COMPACT_ATOMS: atom_id res chain seq x y z
N MET A 1 -34.73 -2.37 -39.17
CA MET A 1 -33.94 -1.65 -40.21
C MET A 1 -32.65 -1.21 -39.56
N LEU A 2 -31.43 -1.54 -39.95
CA LEU A 2 -30.83 -2.25 -41.10
C LEU A 2 -29.51 -2.87 -40.59
N ARG A 3 -29.11 -3.99 -41.21
CA ARG A 3 -27.86 -4.76 -40.98
C ARG A 3 -26.69 -4.22 -41.87
N PRO A 4 -25.46 -4.77 -41.75
CA PRO A 4 -24.19 -4.03 -41.82
C PRO A 4 -23.48 -4.03 -43.18
N GLY A 5 -22.47 -3.17 -43.34
CA GLY A 5 -21.50 -3.16 -44.45
C GLY A 5 -20.06 -3.42 -44.00
N ARG A 6 -19.35 -4.28 -44.75
CA ARG A 6 -17.93 -4.66 -44.62
C ARG A 6 -17.04 -3.85 -45.59
N GLY A 7 -15.73 -3.76 -45.25
CA GLY A 7 -14.58 -3.52 -46.15
C GLY A 7 -14.13 -2.05 -46.21
N ALA A 8 -12.85 -1.67 -46.23
CA ALA A 8 -11.58 -2.38 -46.46
C ALA A 8 -10.40 -1.62 -45.78
N GLY A 9 -9.22 -2.23 -45.78
CA GLY A 9 -8.09 -1.96 -44.90
C GLY A 9 -7.34 -0.63 -45.06
N GLY A 10 -6.77 -0.20 -43.94
CA GLY A 10 -5.73 0.82 -43.82
C GLY A 10 -4.78 0.40 -42.71
N TRP A 11 -3.47 0.41 -42.99
CA TRP A 11 -2.42 0.11 -42.03
C TRP A 11 -2.37 1.21 -40.96
N LEU A 12 -2.49 0.84 -39.68
CA LEU A 12 -2.46 1.76 -38.53
C LEU A 12 -1.03 2.20 -38.20
N SER A 13 -0.90 3.46 -37.81
CA SER A 13 0.36 4.12 -37.47
C SER A 13 0.82 3.80 -36.03
N SER A 14 2.08 4.09 -35.70
CA SER A 14 2.68 3.82 -34.39
C SER A 14 2.01 4.52 -33.20
N SER A 15 1.14 5.52 -33.43
CA SER A 15 0.31 6.15 -32.39
C SER A 15 -0.98 5.39 -32.06
N ASP A 16 -1.41 4.46 -32.91
CA ASP A 16 -2.68 3.72 -32.74
C ASP A 16 -2.53 2.48 -31.84
N TRP A 17 -1.30 1.98 -31.68
CA TRP A 17 -0.97 0.88 -30.75
C TRP A 17 -1.07 1.30 -29.27
N LEU A 18 -0.78 2.57 -28.96
CA LEU A 18 -0.87 3.10 -27.60
C LEU A 18 -2.32 3.21 -27.11
N TRP A 19 -3.27 3.41 -28.04
CA TRP A 19 -4.71 3.46 -27.74
C TRP A 19 -5.35 2.07 -27.58
N LEU A 20 -4.81 1.03 -28.21
CA LEU A 20 -5.28 -0.36 -28.06
C LEU A 20 -4.78 -1.02 -26.76
N LEU A 21 -3.60 -0.63 -26.27
CA LEU A 21 -3.09 -1.02 -24.94
C LEU A 21 -3.95 -0.47 -23.78
N LEU A 22 -4.65 0.65 -23.98
CA LEU A 22 -5.52 1.27 -22.98
C LEU A 22 -6.99 0.79 -23.04
N ARG A 23 -7.43 0.17 -24.15
CA ARG A 23 -8.80 -0.39 -24.30
C ARG A 23 -8.90 -1.90 -24.04
N GLY A 24 -7.79 -2.64 -24.02
CA GLY A 24 -7.77 -4.09 -23.79
C GLY A 24 -8.15 -4.53 -22.37
N THR A 25 -8.38 -3.61 -21.43
CA THR A 25 -8.71 -3.87 -20.02
C THR A 25 -10.16 -3.57 -19.64
N PHE A 26 -11.05 -3.35 -20.61
CA PHE A 26 -12.49 -3.19 -20.35
C PHE A 26 -13.31 -4.19 -21.16
N GLY A 27 -13.41 -5.40 -20.62
CA GLY A 27 -14.42 -6.40 -20.95
C GLY A 27 -15.14 -6.82 -19.68
N SER A 28 -16.45 -6.61 -19.64
CA SER A 28 -17.33 -6.90 -18.50
C SER A 28 -17.18 -8.33 -17.98
N THR A 29 -16.98 -8.46 -16.67
CA THR A 29 -17.41 -9.51 -15.71
C THR A 29 -16.28 -9.78 -14.71
N GLY A 30 -16.62 -9.73 -13.42
CA GLY A 30 -15.67 -9.55 -12.33
C GLY A 30 -14.60 -10.63 -12.19
N ARG A 31 -13.40 -10.18 -11.79
CA ARG A 31 -12.48 -10.85 -10.85
C ARG A 31 -11.19 -10.03 -10.66
N ASN A 32 -10.89 -9.71 -9.40
CA ASN A 32 -9.59 -9.43 -8.79
C ASN A 32 -8.49 -8.77 -9.66
N HIS A 33 -8.37 -7.45 -9.61
CA HIS A 33 -7.24 -6.70 -10.16
C HIS A 33 -6.45 -5.96 -9.07
N THR A 34 -5.72 -6.69 -8.24
CA THR A 34 -4.64 -6.14 -7.38
C THR A 34 -3.24 -6.50 -7.92
N TRP A 35 -3.16 -7.05 -9.13
CA TRP A 35 -1.99 -7.80 -9.63
C TRP A 35 -1.01 -7.02 -10.52
N ALA A 36 -1.29 -5.77 -10.90
CA ALA A 36 -0.64 -5.17 -12.06
C ALA A 36 0.82 -4.69 -11.84
N TRP A 37 1.25 -4.37 -10.62
CA TRP A 37 2.54 -3.66 -10.44
C TRP A 37 3.73 -4.56 -10.08
N ASN A 38 3.51 -5.66 -9.36
CA ASN A 38 4.60 -6.60 -9.03
C ASN A 38 4.95 -7.53 -10.21
N VAL A 39 4.00 -7.76 -11.12
CA VAL A 39 4.18 -8.67 -12.27
C VAL A 39 4.95 -8.00 -13.41
N GLY A 40 4.85 -6.68 -13.58
CA GLY A 40 5.63 -5.96 -14.62
C GLY A 40 7.14 -6.12 -14.45
N PHE A 41 7.64 -6.16 -13.21
CA PHE A 41 9.05 -6.36 -12.90
C PHE A 41 9.49 -7.82 -13.09
N LEU A 42 8.62 -8.80 -12.77
CA LEU A 42 8.89 -10.23 -12.96
C LEU A 42 8.75 -10.66 -14.44
N LEU A 43 7.88 -10.01 -15.22
CA LEU A 43 7.73 -10.27 -16.66
C LEU A 43 8.94 -9.76 -17.46
N LEU A 44 9.60 -8.68 -17.04
CA LEU A 44 10.87 -8.24 -17.63
C LEU A 44 12.00 -9.27 -17.42
N ILE A 45 12.00 -9.97 -16.28
CA ILE A 45 12.95 -11.05 -16.00
C ILE A 45 12.58 -12.34 -16.78
N SER A 46 11.28 -12.64 -16.93
CA SER A 46 10.80 -13.79 -17.71
C SER A 46 10.99 -13.62 -19.23
N ALA A 47 10.83 -12.41 -19.76
CA ALA A 47 11.08 -12.10 -21.16
C ALA A 47 12.57 -12.25 -21.54
N ALA A 48 13.49 -12.05 -20.59
CA ALA A 48 14.92 -12.34 -20.77
C ALA A 48 15.22 -13.85 -20.80
N HIS A 49 14.33 -14.69 -20.26
CA HIS A 49 14.48 -16.15 -20.25
C HIS A 49 14.00 -16.85 -21.53
N HIS A 50 13.21 -16.16 -22.36
CA HIS A 50 12.58 -16.75 -23.56
C HIS A 50 13.42 -16.69 -24.85
N ASN A 51 14.65 -16.17 -24.81
CA ASN A 51 15.55 -16.04 -25.97
C ASN A 51 16.77 -16.98 -25.95
N LEU A 52 16.70 -18.12 -25.27
CA LEU A 52 17.76 -19.14 -25.30
C LEU A 52 17.26 -20.45 -25.94
N PRO A 53 18.09 -21.12 -26.77
CA PRO A 53 17.78 -22.44 -27.30
C PRO A 53 17.76 -23.49 -26.18
N SER A 54 16.82 -24.42 -26.27
CA SER A 54 16.55 -25.47 -25.31
C SER A 54 17.74 -26.42 -25.11
N THR A 55 18.30 -26.45 -23.91
CA THR A 55 18.99 -27.63 -23.36
C THR A 55 18.61 -27.84 -21.91
N THR A 56 17.73 -28.83 -21.70
CA THR A 56 17.57 -29.71 -20.52
C THR A 56 17.98 -29.17 -19.14
N THR A 57 17.00 -28.79 -18.33
CA THR A 57 16.98 -29.16 -16.91
C THR A 57 15.55 -29.17 -16.39
N SER A 58 15.07 -30.36 -16.04
CA SER A 58 13.73 -30.59 -15.50
C SER A 58 13.66 -30.11 -14.05
N PHE A 59 12.72 -29.21 -13.74
CA PHE A 59 12.22 -29.03 -12.38
C PHE A 59 10.73 -29.36 -12.33
N LEU A 60 10.42 -30.29 -11.43
CA LEU A 60 9.12 -30.89 -11.15
C LEU A 60 8.08 -29.84 -10.75
N PHE A 61 7.04 -29.68 -11.57
CA PHE A 61 5.74 -29.17 -11.13
C PHE A 61 4.74 -30.33 -11.10
N PHE A 62 4.18 -30.60 -9.93
CA PHE A 62 3.05 -31.50 -9.74
C PHE A 62 1.78 -30.87 -10.35
N PRO A 63 1.04 -31.58 -11.23
CA PRO A 63 -0.23 -31.10 -11.75
C PRO A 63 -1.40 -31.64 -10.91
N THR A 64 -2.33 -30.78 -10.53
CA THR A 64 -3.70 -31.18 -10.20
C THR A 64 -4.61 -30.90 -11.39
N HIS A 65 -5.26 -31.97 -11.83
CA HIS A 65 -6.13 -32.09 -12.99
C HIS A 65 -7.40 -31.23 -12.94
N ALA A 66 -7.83 -30.74 -14.11
CA ALA A 66 -9.23 -30.79 -14.55
C ALA A 66 -9.29 -30.73 -16.09
N THR A 67 -9.41 -31.90 -16.72
CA THR A 67 -9.68 -32.09 -18.15
C THR A 67 -11.16 -32.37 -18.36
N PHE A 68 -11.79 -31.64 -19.29
CA PHE A 68 -13.04 -32.06 -19.95
C PHE A 68 -12.72 -32.51 -21.39
N PHE A 69 -13.26 -33.67 -21.73
CA PHE A 69 -13.18 -34.37 -23.01
C PHE A 69 -13.92 -33.62 -24.14
N THR A 70 -13.36 -33.62 -25.36
CA THR A 70 -13.81 -34.46 -26.50
C THR A 70 -13.09 -34.06 -27.81
N SER A 71 -12.74 -35.09 -28.58
CA SER A 71 -12.25 -35.10 -29.98
C SER A 71 -13.37 -35.73 -30.86
N PRO A 72 -13.28 -36.03 -32.18
CA PRO A 72 -12.17 -35.85 -33.13
C PRO A 72 -12.52 -35.48 -34.62
N ALA A 73 -11.48 -35.01 -35.35
CA ALA A 73 -11.03 -35.41 -36.71
C ALA A 73 -11.93 -35.20 -37.98
N PRO A 74 -11.46 -35.54 -39.22
CA PRO A 74 -10.24 -35.13 -39.94
C PRO A 74 -10.48 -34.86 -41.47
N SER A 75 -9.39 -34.65 -42.24
CA SER A 75 -9.13 -35.00 -43.68
C SER A 75 -8.44 -33.85 -44.43
N SER A 76 -7.61 -33.99 -45.47
CA SER A 76 -6.78 -35.05 -46.08
C SER A 76 -5.95 -34.35 -47.19
N SER A 77 -4.78 -34.92 -47.52
CA SER A 77 -3.73 -34.58 -48.53
C SER A 77 -4.22 -34.47 -50.02
N PRO A 78 -3.39 -34.48 -51.11
CA PRO A 78 -1.91 -34.50 -51.28
C PRO A 78 -1.27 -33.72 -52.51
N ALA A 79 0.08 -33.75 -52.59
CA ALA A 79 1.04 -33.89 -53.74
C ALA A 79 0.92 -33.02 -55.03
N VAL A 80 1.94 -32.28 -55.53
CA VAL A 80 3.27 -32.63 -56.14
C VAL A 80 3.10 -33.47 -57.44
N PRO A 81 3.71 -33.19 -58.64
CA PRO A 81 5.18 -33.22 -58.85
C PRO A 81 5.87 -32.42 -60.00
N HIS A 82 7.19 -32.28 -59.82
CA HIS A 82 8.36 -32.35 -60.73
C HIS A 82 8.26 -32.13 -62.26
N SER A 83 9.25 -31.40 -62.81
CA SER A 83 10.15 -31.90 -63.87
C SER A 83 11.39 -31.01 -64.08
N SER A 84 12.55 -31.66 -64.24
CA SER A 84 13.90 -31.10 -64.46
C SER A 84 14.26 -30.98 -65.97
N PRO A 85 15.53 -31.08 -66.43
CA PRO A 85 16.37 -29.95 -66.90
C PRO A 85 16.90 -30.11 -68.34
N ALA A 86 17.53 -29.08 -68.94
CA ALA A 86 18.45 -29.26 -70.08
C ALA A 86 19.39 -28.05 -70.31
N ALA A 87 20.67 -28.22 -69.94
CA ALA A 87 21.88 -28.26 -70.79
C ALA A 87 22.22 -27.15 -71.86
N PRO A 88 23.50 -27.02 -72.27
CA PRO A 88 24.25 -25.75 -72.26
C PRO A 88 24.85 -25.33 -73.63
N GLN A 89 25.41 -24.12 -73.73
CA GLN A 89 26.38 -23.66 -74.76
C GLN A 89 26.86 -22.25 -74.35
N SER A 90 28.13 -21.98 -74.01
CA SER A 90 29.41 -21.96 -74.77
C SER A 90 29.95 -20.51 -74.77
N THR A 91 31.09 -20.33 -74.10
CA THR A 91 31.87 -19.10 -73.90
C THR A 91 32.68 -18.67 -75.13
N PRO A 92 33.05 -17.38 -75.21
CA PRO A 92 34.36 -16.99 -75.73
C PRO A 92 35.20 -16.15 -74.73
N ALA A 93 36.51 -16.16 -74.97
CA ALA A 93 37.64 -15.80 -74.10
C ALA A 93 37.89 -14.27 -73.91
N PRO A 94 38.78 -13.86 -72.97
CA PRO A 94 38.77 -12.54 -72.33
C PRO A 94 39.71 -11.51 -72.98
N LEU A 95 39.45 -10.22 -72.72
CA LEU A 95 40.30 -9.07 -73.05
C LEU A 95 40.85 -8.41 -71.77
N PRO A 96 42.02 -7.73 -71.83
CA PRO A 96 42.87 -7.47 -70.66
C PRO A 96 42.36 -6.33 -69.77
N ILE A 97 42.44 -6.56 -68.45
CA ILE A 97 42.15 -5.58 -67.41
C ILE A 97 43.38 -4.69 -67.22
N VAL A 98 43.21 -3.39 -67.42
CA VAL A 98 44.17 -2.37 -66.96
C VAL A 98 43.89 -2.10 -65.49
N GLU A 99 44.84 -2.45 -64.62
CA GLU A 99 44.84 -2.06 -63.21
C GLU A 99 44.93 -0.52 -63.09
N VAL A 100 43.89 0.10 -62.55
CA VAL A 100 43.97 1.44 -61.96
C VAL A 100 43.92 1.26 -60.45
N SER A 101 45.08 1.36 -59.81
CA SER A 101 45.26 1.37 -58.37
C SER A 101 44.58 2.60 -57.76
N LEU A 102 43.39 2.42 -57.18
CA LEU A 102 42.81 3.39 -56.26
C LEU A 102 43.42 3.15 -54.86
N PRO A 103 43.78 4.20 -54.11
CA PRO A 103 44.36 4.05 -52.78
C PRO A 103 43.37 3.33 -51.87
N ALA A 104 43.89 2.37 -51.10
CA ALA A 104 43.14 1.62 -50.10
C ALA A 104 42.36 2.59 -49.20
N LYS A 105 41.03 2.49 -49.23
CA LYS A 105 40.23 2.95 -48.09
C LYS A 105 40.66 2.09 -46.91
N GLU A 106 41.40 2.70 -45.99
CA GLU A 106 41.60 2.16 -44.65
C GLU A 106 40.27 1.64 -44.14
N GLY A 107 40.26 0.35 -43.81
CA GLY A 107 39.08 -0.32 -43.29
C GLY A 107 38.61 0.39 -42.03
N SER A 108 37.53 1.14 -42.13
CA SER A 108 36.64 1.34 -40.99
C SER A 108 35.99 -0.02 -40.72
N SER A 109 36.73 -0.89 -40.05
CA SER A 109 36.18 -2.03 -39.34
C SER A 109 35.19 -1.45 -38.34
N GLU A 110 33.91 -1.40 -38.73
CA GLU A 110 32.79 -1.24 -37.82
C GLU A 110 32.84 -2.46 -36.90
N LYS A 111 33.65 -2.38 -35.84
CA LYS A 111 33.69 -3.42 -34.80
C LYS A 111 32.30 -3.40 -34.19
N SER A 112 31.44 -4.31 -34.61
CA SER A 112 30.22 -4.63 -33.88
C SER A 112 30.68 -5.06 -32.48
N VAL A 113 30.62 -4.15 -31.51
CA VAL A 113 30.93 -4.46 -30.12
C VAL A 113 29.80 -5.35 -29.62
N THR A 114 29.94 -6.66 -29.79
CA THR A 114 29.04 -7.64 -29.19
C THR A 114 29.27 -7.60 -27.69
N MET A 115 28.28 -7.12 -26.94
CA MET A 115 28.31 -7.16 -25.48
C MET A 115 28.41 -8.61 -25.00
N THR A 116 29.20 -8.85 -23.97
CA THR A 116 29.21 -10.15 -23.29
C THR A 116 27.91 -10.36 -22.53
N ASP A 117 27.50 -11.61 -22.30
CA ASP A 117 26.30 -11.92 -21.51
C ASP A 117 26.30 -11.21 -20.15
N ALA A 118 27.46 -11.15 -19.47
CA ALA A 118 27.62 -10.44 -18.21
C ALA A 118 27.37 -8.92 -18.33
N GLN A 119 27.78 -8.30 -19.45
CA GLN A 119 27.49 -6.89 -19.72
C GLN A 119 26.01 -6.68 -19.99
N VAL A 120 25.37 -7.59 -20.73
CA VAL A 120 23.92 -7.56 -20.97
C VAL A 120 23.15 -7.64 -19.64
N TYR A 121 23.45 -8.62 -18.77
CA TYR A 121 22.80 -8.75 -17.46
C TYR A 121 23.00 -7.51 -16.58
N LYS A 122 24.21 -6.94 -16.58
CA LYS A 122 24.52 -5.73 -15.83
C LYS A 122 23.67 -4.53 -16.28
N VAL A 123 23.54 -4.33 -17.60
CA VAL A 123 22.72 -3.26 -18.17
C VAL A 123 21.24 -3.49 -17.89
N LEU A 124 20.74 -4.72 -18.01
CA LEU A 124 19.35 -5.07 -17.70
C LEU A 124 19.02 -4.80 -16.23
N LEU A 125 19.86 -5.23 -15.30
CA LEU A 125 19.66 -5.00 -13.87
C LEU A 125 19.70 -3.50 -13.53
N ALA A 126 20.68 -2.76 -14.06
CA ALA A 126 20.76 -1.32 -13.86
C ALA A 126 19.51 -0.60 -14.42
N SER A 127 18.99 -1.06 -15.56
CA SER A 127 17.78 -0.49 -16.17
C SER A 127 16.56 -0.75 -15.30
N ALA A 128 16.41 -1.98 -14.79
CA ALA A 128 15.33 -2.35 -13.87
C ALA A 128 15.35 -1.51 -12.58
N ILE A 129 16.53 -1.27 -12.01
CA ILE A 129 16.72 -0.40 -10.83
C ILE A 129 16.31 1.04 -11.15
N LEU A 130 16.75 1.58 -12.29
CA LEU A 130 16.44 2.97 -12.66
C LEU A 130 14.94 3.16 -12.93
N ILE A 131 14.28 2.18 -13.54
CA ILE A 131 12.82 2.16 -13.72
C ILE A 131 12.12 2.13 -12.36
N PHE A 132 12.55 1.25 -11.45
CA PHE A 132 11.98 1.16 -10.10
C PHE A 132 12.14 2.47 -9.32
N TRP A 133 13.34 3.06 -9.33
CA TRP A 133 13.63 4.36 -8.74
C TRP A 133 12.75 5.47 -9.32
N SER A 134 12.60 5.50 -10.65
CA SER A 134 11.72 6.48 -11.33
C SER A 134 10.27 6.31 -10.90
N GLY A 135 9.78 5.07 -10.79
CA GLY A 135 8.46 4.76 -10.25
C GLY A 135 8.27 5.26 -8.82
N PHE A 136 9.29 5.13 -7.97
CA PHE A 136 9.24 5.64 -6.60
C PHE A 136 9.22 7.17 -6.51
N TRP A 137 9.89 7.87 -7.43
CA TRP A 137 9.71 9.33 -7.55
C TRP A 137 8.29 9.71 -7.96
N VAL A 138 7.65 8.94 -8.85
CA VAL A 138 6.23 9.15 -9.18
C VAL A 138 5.34 8.95 -7.95
N VAL A 139 5.58 7.90 -7.15
CA VAL A 139 4.90 7.69 -5.85
C VAL A 139 5.07 8.91 -4.95
N HIS A 140 6.29 9.44 -4.85
CA HIS A 140 6.60 10.60 -4.02
C HIS A 140 5.84 11.86 -4.48
N LEU A 141 5.92 12.18 -5.77
CA LEU A 141 5.25 13.34 -6.36
C LEU A 141 3.72 13.23 -6.24
N ILE A 142 3.15 12.06 -6.51
CA ILE A 142 1.72 11.81 -6.34
C ILE A 142 1.32 12.01 -4.88
N GLY A 143 2.08 11.47 -3.93
CA GLY A 143 1.80 11.65 -2.51
C GLY A 143 1.77 13.14 -2.12
N ILE A 144 2.74 13.94 -2.58
CA ILE A 144 2.79 15.39 -2.33
C ILE A 144 1.58 16.09 -2.95
N ILE A 145 1.31 15.85 -4.23
CA ILE A 145 0.21 16.51 -4.97
C ILE A 145 -1.13 16.15 -4.37
N TYR A 146 -1.37 14.86 -4.10
CA TYR A 146 -2.62 14.41 -3.50
C TYR A 146 -2.76 14.91 -2.08
N GLY A 147 -1.70 14.84 -1.26
CA GLY A 147 -1.68 15.40 0.09
C GLY A 147 -2.08 16.88 0.11
N TYR A 148 -1.49 17.69 -0.76
CA TYR A 148 -1.79 19.12 -0.89
C TYR A 148 -3.25 19.39 -1.29
N ARG A 149 -3.78 18.57 -2.20
CA ARG A 149 -5.16 18.70 -2.71
C ARG A 149 -6.22 18.10 -1.80
N ARG A 150 -5.85 17.15 -0.93
CA ARG A 150 -6.78 16.33 -0.16
C ARG A 150 -6.83 16.71 1.31
N LEU A 151 -5.66 16.88 1.93
CA LEU A 151 -5.55 17.14 3.35
C LEU A 151 -5.94 18.58 3.65
N HIS A 152 -6.61 18.78 4.79
CA HIS A 152 -7.06 20.08 5.30
C HIS A 152 -8.04 20.84 4.39
N GLN A 153 -8.45 20.23 3.27
CA GLN A 153 -9.51 20.75 2.41
C GLN A 153 -10.86 20.30 2.94
N ARG A 154 -11.55 21.20 3.65
CA ARG A 154 -12.87 20.95 4.21
C ARG A 154 -13.84 20.60 3.10
N ARG A 155 -14.53 19.46 3.25
CA ARG A 155 -15.71 19.14 2.46
C ARG A 155 -16.94 19.50 3.26
N ALA A 156 -17.78 20.38 2.70
CA ALA A 156 -19.10 20.61 3.29
C ALA A 156 -19.89 19.30 3.24
N LEU A 157 -20.64 19.00 4.31
CA LEU A 157 -21.66 17.96 4.23
C LEU A 157 -22.64 18.37 3.14
N SER A 158 -22.67 17.62 2.03
CA SER A 158 -23.72 17.77 1.04
C SER A 158 -25.01 17.33 1.73
N VAL A 159 -25.90 18.29 2.02
CA VAL A 159 -27.24 18.07 2.58
C VAL A 159 -28.18 17.44 1.53
N GLU A 160 -27.65 16.64 0.60
CA GLU A 160 -28.41 15.86 -0.39
C GLU A 160 -28.70 14.43 0.12
N SER A 161 -28.72 14.24 1.43
CA SER A 161 -29.37 13.07 2.04
C SER A 161 -30.88 13.32 2.03
N GLY A 162 -31.54 12.93 0.93
CA GLY A 162 -32.97 13.18 0.70
C GLY A 162 -33.87 12.77 1.87
N ASP A 163 -34.94 13.55 2.08
CA ASP A 163 -36.10 13.37 2.99
C ASP A 163 -35.90 12.88 4.46
N GLN A 164 -34.73 12.39 4.89
CA GLN A 164 -34.53 11.69 6.19
C GLN A 164 -33.40 12.23 7.09
N GLY A 165 -32.74 13.34 6.73
CA GLY A 165 -31.71 13.96 7.58
C GLY A 165 -30.33 13.27 7.50
N VAL A 166 -29.41 13.64 8.40
CA VAL A 166 -28.02 13.13 8.39
C VAL A 166 -27.91 11.72 9.00
N LEU A 167 -26.96 10.92 8.49
CA LEU A 167 -26.71 9.55 8.95
C LEU A 167 -26.25 9.54 10.41
N GLY A 168 -26.78 8.66 11.25
CA GLY A 168 -26.28 8.52 12.63
C GLY A 168 -24.90 7.86 12.66
N VAL A 169 -24.08 8.15 13.68
CA VAL A 169 -22.79 7.47 13.89
C VAL A 169 -22.67 6.91 15.30
N SER A 170 -22.39 5.61 15.42
CA SER A 170 -22.00 4.97 16.68
C SER A 170 -20.47 4.94 16.78
N VAL A 171 -19.91 5.62 17.78
CA VAL A 171 -18.46 5.71 17.98
C VAL A 171 -17.99 4.68 19.00
N LEU A 172 -17.31 3.64 18.54
CA LEU A 172 -16.68 2.61 19.36
C LEU A 172 -15.29 3.04 19.81
N LYS A 173 -15.10 3.02 21.13
CA LYS A 173 -13.87 3.43 21.82
C LYS A 173 -13.34 2.28 22.67
N PRO A 174 -12.51 1.37 22.12
CA PRO A 174 -11.81 0.39 22.94
C PRO A 174 -10.77 1.07 23.83
N LEU A 175 -10.88 0.87 25.14
CA LEU A 175 -9.96 1.43 26.13
C LEU A 175 -9.12 0.32 26.79
N VAL A 176 -7.90 0.70 27.16
CA VAL A 176 -7.03 -0.02 28.11
C VAL A 176 -6.33 1.06 28.92
N GLY A 177 -6.61 1.13 30.21
CA GLY A 177 -6.11 2.16 31.12
C GLY A 177 -4.78 1.81 31.79
N THR A 178 -4.16 0.68 31.45
CA THR A 178 -2.90 0.23 32.06
C THR A 178 -1.78 0.03 31.01
N PRO A 179 -0.63 0.73 31.13
CA PRO A 179 -0.41 1.89 31.99
C PRO A 179 -1.31 3.08 31.58
N MET A 180 -1.68 3.91 32.56
CA MET A 180 -2.54 5.08 32.31
C MET A 180 -1.83 6.08 31.40
N ASP A 181 -2.48 6.46 30.31
CA ASP A 181 -2.03 7.55 29.46
C ASP A 181 -2.42 8.90 30.12
N PRO A 182 -1.46 9.78 30.44
CA PRO A 182 -1.73 11.10 31.02
C PRO A 182 -2.71 11.95 30.19
N ASN A 183 -2.77 11.73 28.88
CA ASN A 183 -3.63 12.48 27.96
C ASN A 183 -4.99 11.80 27.72
N LEU A 184 -5.29 10.65 28.35
CA LEU A 184 -6.51 9.90 28.06
C LEU A 184 -7.77 10.75 28.25
N MET A 185 -7.89 11.46 29.37
CA MET A 185 -9.05 12.31 29.65
C MET A 185 -9.24 13.39 28.58
N THR A 186 -8.18 14.12 28.24
CA THR A 186 -8.19 15.15 27.19
C THR A 186 -8.61 14.58 25.84
N ASN A 187 -8.08 13.40 25.48
CA ASN A 187 -8.39 12.74 24.22
C ASN A 187 -9.86 12.31 24.17
N LEU A 188 -10.37 11.67 25.22
CA LEU A 188 -11.76 11.23 25.29
C LEU A 188 -12.73 12.42 25.33
N GLU A 189 -12.39 13.51 26.03
CA GLU A 189 -13.23 14.71 26.11
C GLU A 189 -13.53 15.30 24.73
N THR A 190 -12.56 15.25 23.79
CA THR A 190 -12.79 15.75 22.42
C THR A 190 -13.92 15.04 21.66
N PHE A 191 -14.29 13.83 22.07
CA PHE A 191 -15.44 13.11 21.48
C PHE A 191 -16.77 13.62 22.01
N PHE A 192 -16.82 14.15 23.22
CA PHE A 192 -18.02 14.77 23.80
C PHE A 192 -18.28 16.17 23.23
N THR A 193 -17.27 16.80 22.62
CA THR A 193 -17.37 18.14 22.00
C THR A 193 -17.44 18.09 20.48
N LEU A 194 -17.71 16.91 19.88
CA LEU A 194 -17.89 16.79 18.44
C LEU A 194 -19.11 17.60 17.98
N ASN A 195 -18.91 18.41 16.95
CA ASN A 195 -19.97 19.16 16.29
C ASN A 195 -20.58 18.31 15.18
N TYR A 196 -21.37 17.31 15.59
CA TYR A 196 -22.18 16.45 14.71
C TYR A 196 -23.54 16.19 15.39
N PRO A 197 -24.67 16.28 14.68
CA PRO A 197 -25.97 16.33 15.35
C PRO A 197 -26.53 14.96 15.78
N LYS A 198 -26.03 13.84 15.24
CA LYS A 198 -26.59 12.49 15.50
C LYS A 198 -25.49 11.45 15.72
N PHE A 199 -25.01 11.35 16.96
CA PHE A 199 -24.02 10.34 17.32
C PHE A 199 -24.18 9.85 18.76
N GLU A 200 -23.58 8.70 19.03
CA GLU A 200 -23.42 8.15 20.38
C GLU A 200 -21.98 7.68 20.61
N LEU A 201 -21.56 7.60 21.88
CA LEU A 201 -20.24 7.15 22.30
C LEU A 201 -20.35 5.82 23.06
N LEU A 202 -19.63 4.80 22.58
CA LEU A 202 -19.64 3.44 23.12
C LEU A 202 -18.23 3.09 23.61
N PHE A 203 -17.96 3.33 24.89
CA PHE A 203 -16.69 3.01 25.52
C PHE A 203 -16.67 1.53 25.89
N CYS A 204 -15.61 0.82 25.49
CA CYS A 204 -15.47 -0.61 25.69
C CYS A 204 -14.23 -0.89 26.53
N VAL A 205 -14.42 -1.52 27.67
CA VAL A 205 -13.37 -1.84 28.64
C VAL A 205 -13.42 -3.32 28.97
N GLN A 206 -12.28 -3.98 28.97
CA GLN A 206 -12.23 -5.43 29.18
C GLN A 206 -12.28 -5.80 30.67
N GLU A 207 -11.59 -5.05 31.53
CA GLU A 207 -11.45 -5.36 32.95
C GLU A 207 -12.22 -4.36 33.82
N GLU A 208 -12.95 -4.86 34.82
CA GLU A 208 -13.74 -4.02 35.74
C GLU A 208 -12.88 -3.07 36.61
N GLY A 209 -11.63 -3.46 36.87
CA GLY A 209 -10.66 -2.65 37.61
C GLY A 209 -9.88 -1.64 36.75
N ASP A 210 -10.19 -1.52 35.45
CA ASP A 210 -9.43 -0.64 34.57
C ASP A 210 -9.70 0.84 34.91
N PRO A 211 -8.64 1.64 35.15
CA PRO A 211 -8.79 3.01 35.64
C PRO A 211 -9.39 3.96 34.59
N SER A 212 -9.49 3.56 33.31
CA SER A 212 -10.18 4.35 32.28
C SER A 212 -11.68 4.48 32.54
N ILE A 213 -12.29 3.56 33.29
CA ILE A 213 -13.72 3.60 33.64
C ILE A 213 -14.04 4.87 34.43
N MET A 214 -13.19 5.24 35.39
CA MET A 214 -13.38 6.45 36.20
C MET A 214 -13.39 7.72 35.34
N ILE A 215 -12.48 7.79 34.35
CA ILE A 215 -12.40 8.93 33.42
C ILE A 215 -13.67 9.00 32.57
N VAL A 216 -14.13 7.87 32.03
CA VAL A 216 -15.36 7.79 31.24
C VAL A 216 -16.57 8.25 32.06
N GLN A 217 -16.72 7.76 33.28
CA GLN A 217 -17.82 8.16 34.17
C GLN A 217 -17.82 9.66 34.49
N GLN A 218 -16.63 10.25 34.73
CA GLN A 218 -16.50 11.69 34.95
C GLN A 218 -16.91 12.50 33.72
N LEU A 219 -16.51 12.07 32.52
CA LEU A 219 -16.87 12.75 31.28
C LEU A 219 -18.37 12.62 30.96
N MET A 220 -18.96 11.45 31.16
CA MET A 220 -20.41 11.24 31.02
C MET A 220 -21.21 12.16 31.96
N LYS A 221 -20.75 12.32 33.21
CA LYS A 221 -21.37 13.25 34.16
C LYS A 221 -21.19 14.72 33.75
N LYS A 222 -20.04 15.07 33.18
CA LYS A 222 -19.72 16.42 32.69
C LYS A 222 -20.52 16.80 31.44
N HIS A 223 -20.84 15.84 30.59
CA HIS A 223 -21.52 16.03 29.31
C HIS A 223 -22.81 15.17 29.21
N PRO A 224 -23.84 15.42 30.04
CA PRO A 224 -25.05 14.58 30.10
C PRO A 224 -25.94 14.67 28.85
N HIS A 225 -25.67 15.60 27.94
CA HIS A 225 -26.40 15.79 26.69
C HIS A 225 -25.89 14.91 25.54
N VAL A 226 -24.74 14.25 25.70
CA VAL A 226 -24.18 13.32 24.72
C VAL A 226 -24.62 11.91 25.10
N ASP A 227 -25.24 11.18 24.15
CA ASP A 227 -25.57 9.76 24.34
C ASP A 227 -24.27 8.96 24.46
N ALA A 228 -23.99 8.45 25.67
CA ALA A 228 -22.76 7.75 25.97
C ALA A 228 -23.02 6.55 26.87
N SER A 229 -22.35 5.44 26.59
CA SER A 229 -22.44 4.20 27.37
C SER A 229 -21.06 3.58 27.55
N CYS A 230 -20.86 2.90 28.69
CA CYS A 230 -19.63 2.18 29.01
C CYS A 230 -19.94 0.69 29.18
N PHE A 231 -19.28 -0.16 28.40
CA PHE A 231 -19.42 -1.61 28.41
C PHE A 231 -18.18 -2.22 29.05
N ILE A 232 -18.39 -3.06 30.08
CA ILE A 232 -17.32 -3.70 30.85
C ILE A 232 -17.38 -5.22 30.63
N GLY A 233 -16.23 -5.87 30.42
CA GLY A 233 -16.08 -7.34 30.37
C GLY A 233 -15.73 -7.90 28.99
N GLY A 234 -16.01 -7.18 27.90
CA GLY A 234 -15.84 -7.68 26.53
C GLY A 234 -16.68 -8.94 26.22
N LEU A 235 -16.44 -9.55 25.06
CA LEU A 235 -16.98 -10.86 24.68
C LEU A 235 -15.90 -11.64 23.93
N GLU A 236 -15.58 -12.85 24.37
CA GLU A 236 -14.57 -13.69 23.71
C GLU A 236 -15.12 -14.26 22.39
N VAL A 237 -14.71 -13.67 21.26
CA VAL A 237 -15.12 -14.06 19.91
C VAL A 237 -13.96 -14.48 19.01
N GLY A 238 -12.72 -14.34 19.50
CA GLY A 238 -11.52 -14.76 18.80
C GLY A 238 -10.25 -14.43 19.57
N VAL A 239 -9.12 -14.53 18.89
CA VAL A 239 -7.79 -14.30 19.48
C VAL A 239 -7.42 -12.82 19.57
N ASN A 240 -8.12 -11.93 18.85
CA ASN A 240 -7.87 -10.49 18.88
C ASN A 240 -8.50 -9.84 20.12
N PRO A 241 -7.71 -9.38 21.10
CA PRO A 241 -8.23 -8.76 22.32
C PRO A 241 -8.98 -7.45 22.06
N LYS A 242 -8.66 -6.71 20.99
CA LYS A 242 -9.35 -5.48 20.62
C LYS A 242 -10.77 -5.78 20.12
N ILE A 243 -10.95 -6.80 19.28
CA ILE A 243 -12.27 -7.23 18.81
C ILE A 243 -13.10 -7.74 20.00
N ASN A 244 -12.52 -8.59 20.85
CA ASN A 244 -13.21 -9.10 22.03
C ASN A 244 -13.71 -7.95 22.93
N ASN A 245 -12.88 -6.93 23.12
CA ASN A 245 -13.27 -5.76 23.89
C ASN A 245 -14.43 -4.97 23.24
N MET A 246 -14.37 -4.72 21.93
CA MET A 246 -15.37 -3.89 21.23
C MET A 246 -16.72 -4.58 20.98
N GLN A 247 -16.76 -5.91 21.05
CA GLN A 247 -17.92 -6.69 20.63
C GLN A 247 -19.24 -6.33 21.36
N PRO A 248 -19.29 -6.16 22.69
CA PRO A 248 -20.52 -5.72 23.36
C PRO A 248 -21.01 -4.35 22.87
N GLY A 249 -20.10 -3.39 22.71
CA GLY A 249 -20.44 -2.08 22.16
C GLY A 249 -20.95 -2.17 20.73
N TYR A 250 -20.35 -3.03 19.89
CA TYR A 250 -20.79 -3.21 18.50
C TYR A 250 -22.22 -3.75 18.40
N LEU A 251 -22.59 -4.70 19.28
CA LEU A 251 -23.94 -5.24 19.34
C LEU A 251 -24.97 -4.19 19.80
N ALA A 252 -24.55 -3.26 20.65
CA ALA A 252 -25.40 -2.18 21.17
C ALA A 252 -25.49 -0.96 20.24
N ALA A 253 -24.66 -0.88 19.20
CA ALA A 253 -24.60 0.26 18.29
C ALA A 253 -25.95 0.50 17.57
N LYS A 254 -26.50 1.71 17.75
CA LYS A 254 -27.84 2.11 17.27
C LYS A 254 -27.84 2.63 15.83
N HIS A 255 -26.69 2.99 15.28
CA HIS A 255 -26.61 3.74 14.03
C HIS A 255 -26.02 2.96 12.84
N GLU A 256 -26.27 3.49 11.65
CA GLU A 256 -25.89 2.89 10.36
C GLU A 256 -24.39 2.99 10.07
N LEU A 257 -23.76 4.06 10.58
CA LEU A 257 -22.32 4.25 10.50
C LEU A 257 -21.66 3.90 11.82
N LEU A 258 -20.50 3.28 11.73
CA LEU A 258 -19.70 2.83 12.86
C LEU A 258 -18.32 3.44 12.78
N LEU A 259 -17.93 4.27 13.76
CA LEU A 259 -16.57 4.78 13.88
C LEU A 259 -15.83 3.95 14.93
N VAL A 260 -14.82 3.19 14.53
CA VAL A 260 -13.84 2.61 15.46
C VAL A 260 -12.69 3.60 15.60
N SER A 261 -12.43 4.05 16.83
CA SER A 261 -11.35 5.02 17.07
C SER A 261 -10.57 4.70 18.34
N ASP A 262 -9.24 4.64 18.23
CA ASP A 262 -8.34 4.31 19.33
C ASP A 262 -8.37 5.38 20.44
N SER A 263 -8.04 4.99 21.68
CA SER A 263 -8.07 5.86 22.87
C SER A 263 -7.04 7.00 22.83
N GLY A 264 -5.93 6.82 22.11
CA GLY A 264 -4.85 7.80 21.99
C GLY A 264 -5.11 8.91 20.96
N LEU A 265 -6.30 8.96 20.34
CA LEU A 265 -6.62 9.97 19.35
C LEU A 265 -7.31 11.19 19.95
N LEU A 266 -6.88 12.36 19.50
CA LEU A 266 -7.52 13.65 19.72
C LEU A 266 -8.29 14.04 18.45
N MET A 267 -9.57 14.40 18.60
CA MET A 267 -10.42 14.84 17.49
C MET A 267 -10.58 16.36 17.49
N LYS A 268 -10.70 16.96 16.30
CA LYS A 268 -11.28 18.31 16.19
C LYS A 268 -12.79 18.19 16.25
N GLU A 269 -13.45 19.27 16.65
CA GLU A 269 -14.92 19.33 16.73
C GLU A 269 -15.58 18.97 15.39
N ASP A 270 -14.98 19.35 14.26
CA ASP A 270 -15.49 19.09 12.91
C ASP A 270 -15.01 17.77 12.29
N THR A 271 -14.21 16.96 12.99
CA THR A 271 -13.61 15.75 12.40
C THR A 271 -14.65 14.71 12.01
N LEU A 272 -15.66 14.46 12.86
CA LEU A 272 -16.70 13.47 12.55
C LEU A 272 -17.53 13.91 11.34
N THR A 273 -17.87 15.20 11.29
CA THR A 273 -18.51 15.86 10.14
C THR A 273 -17.70 15.68 8.86
N ASP A 274 -16.37 15.91 8.90
CA ASP A 274 -15.48 15.69 7.76
C ASP A 274 -15.47 14.22 7.30
N MET A 275 -15.41 13.26 8.22
CA MET A 275 -15.42 11.85 7.87
C MET A 275 -16.74 11.44 7.19
N VAL A 276 -17.88 11.87 7.74
CA VAL A 276 -19.20 11.59 7.15
C VAL A 276 -19.34 12.24 5.77
N ALA A 277 -18.81 13.45 5.55
CA ALA A 277 -18.84 14.11 4.24
C ALA A 277 -18.10 13.34 3.13
N HIS A 278 -17.22 12.40 3.50
CA HIS A 278 -16.52 11.51 2.56
C HIS A 278 -17.16 10.13 2.41
N MET A 279 -18.24 9.84 3.15
CA MET A 279 -19.00 8.60 3.09
C MET A 279 -20.06 8.65 1.97
N THR A 280 -19.62 8.77 0.72
CA THR A 280 -20.52 8.76 -0.46
C THR A 280 -21.20 7.39 -0.64
N PRO A 281 -22.27 7.28 -1.45
CA PRO A 281 -23.03 6.02 -1.58
C PRO A 281 -22.22 4.81 -2.04
N ASP A 282 -21.11 5.01 -2.75
CA ASP A 282 -20.17 3.98 -3.23
C ASP A 282 -19.06 3.63 -2.23
N VAL A 283 -18.96 4.38 -1.12
CA VAL A 283 -17.87 4.25 -0.14
C VAL A 283 -18.34 3.43 1.05
N GLY A 284 -17.57 2.39 1.39
CA GLY A 284 -17.84 1.52 2.53
C GLY A 284 -17.03 1.90 3.78
N ILE A 285 -15.91 2.59 3.59
CA ILE A 285 -15.00 3.00 4.66
C ILE A 285 -14.37 4.37 4.38
N VAL A 286 -14.38 5.22 5.40
CA VAL A 286 -13.65 6.48 5.47
C VAL A 286 -12.69 6.40 6.65
N HIS A 287 -11.41 6.65 6.42
CA HIS A 287 -10.40 6.54 7.45
C HIS A 287 -9.49 7.77 7.46
N GLN A 288 -8.91 8.08 8.61
CA GLN A 288 -7.97 9.20 8.70
C GLN A 288 -6.53 8.70 8.49
N MET A 289 -5.68 9.52 7.88
CA MET A 289 -4.26 9.20 7.76
C MET A 289 -3.56 9.35 9.12
N PRO A 290 -2.74 8.38 9.56
CA PRO A 290 -2.00 8.49 10.81
C PRO A 290 -1.08 9.71 10.88
N PHE A 291 -1.20 10.47 11.96
CA PHE A 291 -0.26 11.55 12.29
C PHE A 291 -0.18 11.75 13.80
N THR A 292 0.50 12.80 14.26
CA THR A 292 0.72 13.06 15.70
C THR A 292 0.44 14.51 16.06
N CYS A 293 -0.06 14.73 17.27
CA CYS A 293 -0.10 16.06 17.88
C CYS A 293 1.31 16.59 18.13
N ASP A 294 1.40 17.91 18.27
CA ASP A 294 2.62 18.58 18.67
C ASP A 294 2.94 18.23 20.13
N ARG A 295 4.07 17.54 20.32
CA ARG A 295 4.56 17.07 21.63
C ARG A 295 6.04 17.40 21.76
N LYS A 296 6.52 17.54 22.99
CA LYS A 296 7.90 17.94 23.28
C LYS A 296 8.86 16.74 23.23
N GLY A 297 10.11 17.04 22.90
CA GLY A 297 11.23 16.10 22.96
C GLY A 297 11.48 15.32 21.67
N TRP A 298 12.71 14.88 21.48
CA TRP A 298 13.15 14.17 20.28
C TRP A 298 12.32 12.92 19.91
N PRO A 299 11.84 12.09 20.86
CA PRO A 299 10.97 10.96 20.51
C PRO A 299 9.70 11.39 19.76
N ALA A 300 9.10 12.52 20.14
CA ALA A 300 7.90 13.04 19.48
C ALA A 300 8.22 13.59 18.09
N ILE A 301 9.38 14.24 17.93
CA ILE A 301 9.90 14.69 16.62
C ILE A 301 10.06 13.48 15.70
N LEU A 302 10.69 12.41 16.18
CA LEU A 302 10.90 11.19 15.40
C LEU A 302 9.58 10.56 14.94
N GLU A 303 8.58 10.44 15.83
CA GLU A 303 7.25 9.94 15.44
C GLU A 303 6.61 10.83 14.37
N LYS A 304 6.65 12.16 14.57
CA LYS A 304 6.08 13.13 13.62
C LYS A 304 6.77 13.05 12.26
N VAL A 305 8.10 12.92 12.23
CA VAL A 305 8.87 12.72 10.99
C VAL A 305 8.48 11.41 10.32
N TYR A 306 8.40 10.28 11.04
CA TYR A 306 7.97 9.01 10.45
C TYR A 306 6.58 9.12 9.79
N PHE A 307 5.59 9.61 10.54
CA PHE A 307 4.21 9.70 10.04
C PHE A 307 4.04 10.73 8.92
N GLY A 308 4.77 11.85 8.98
CA GLY A 308 4.70 12.92 7.99
C GLY A 308 5.59 12.75 6.76
N THR A 309 6.38 11.67 6.66
CA THR A 309 7.30 11.43 5.53
C THR A 309 6.98 10.11 4.84
N GLY A 310 7.80 9.07 5.00
CA GLY A 310 7.65 7.78 4.31
C GLY A 310 6.27 7.14 4.49
N HIS A 311 5.69 7.25 5.69
CA HIS A 311 4.35 6.74 5.93
C HIS A 311 3.28 7.53 5.15
N ALA A 312 3.24 8.86 5.29
CA ALA A 312 2.30 9.72 4.55
C ALA A 312 2.45 9.58 3.03
N ARG A 313 3.69 9.51 2.53
CA ARG A 313 4.00 9.31 1.11
C ARG A 313 3.28 8.10 0.53
N MET A 314 3.47 6.94 1.16
CA MET A 314 2.83 5.72 0.68
C MET A 314 1.32 5.74 0.92
N TYR A 315 0.86 6.24 2.07
CA TYR A 315 -0.56 6.30 2.41
C TYR A 315 -1.37 7.14 1.43
N LEU A 316 -0.87 8.33 1.09
CA LEU A 316 -1.51 9.25 0.15
C LEU A 316 -1.47 8.74 -1.28
N PHE A 317 -0.35 8.13 -1.70
CA PHE A 317 -0.27 7.48 -3.00
C PHE A 317 -1.32 6.37 -3.15
N LEU A 318 -1.38 5.42 -2.20
CA LEU A 318 -2.35 4.32 -2.25
C LEU A 318 -3.79 4.83 -2.13
N GLY A 319 -4.02 5.87 -1.33
CA GLY A 319 -5.34 6.50 -1.22
C GLY A 319 -5.80 7.19 -2.49
N LEU A 320 -4.89 7.79 -3.28
CA LEU A 320 -5.24 8.29 -4.61
C LEU A 320 -5.58 7.15 -5.55
N LEU A 321 -4.80 6.06 -5.55
CA LEU A 321 -5.10 4.91 -6.39
C LEU A 321 -6.49 4.34 -6.12
N ASP A 322 -6.88 4.20 -4.85
CA ASP A 322 -8.24 3.77 -4.53
C ASP A 322 -9.32 4.78 -4.96
N ALA A 323 -9.06 6.08 -4.76
CA ALA A 323 -9.97 7.14 -5.23
C ALA A 323 -10.14 7.15 -6.77
N LEU A 324 -9.14 6.68 -7.52
CA LEU A 324 -9.19 6.48 -8.97
C LEU A 324 -9.81 5.12 -9.39
N GLY A 325 -10.23 4.29 -8.43
CA GLY A 325 -10.89 3.02 -8.69
C GLY A 325 -9.95 1.83 -8.90
N PHE A 326 -8.66 1.94 -8.58
CA PHE A 326 -7.72 0.81 -8.69
C PHE A 326 -7.87 -0.25 -7.59
N GLY A 327 -8.73 -0.02 -6.59
CA GLY A 327 -9.02 -0.99 -5.53
C GLY A 327 -7.79 -1.32 -4.69
N VAL A 328 -7.23 -0.32 -4.01
CA VAL A 328 -6.00 -0.46 -3.21
C VAL A 328 -6.29 -0.20 -1.74
N ASN A 329 -6.00 -1.19 -0.89
CA ASN A 329 -6.22 -1.06 0.55
C ASN A 329 -5.05 -0.35 1.24
N CYS A 330 -5.31 0.82 1.82
CA CYS A 330 -4.37 1.57 2.66
C CYS A 330 -4.90 1.86 4.07
N CYS A 331 -6.01 1.23 4.46
CA CYS A 331 -6.67 1.53 5.72
C CYS A 331 -5.81 1.10 6.94
N THR A 332 -5.78 1.96 7.96
CA THR A 332 -5.12 1.68 9.25
C THR A 332 -6.02 2.13 10.42
N GLY A 333 -6.07 1.30 11.46
CA GLY A 333 -7.18 1.09 12.40
C GLY A 333 -7.25 2.02 13.58
N MET A 334 -6.64 3.19 13.47
CA MET A 334 -6.68 4.18 14.54
C MET A 334 -7.97 5.00 14.51
N SER A 335 -8.51 5.27 13.32
CA SER A 335 -9.78 5.98 13.13
C SER A 335 -10.41 5.59 11.79
N CYS A 336 -11.45 4.76 11.85
CA CYS A 336 -12.13 4.21 10.68
C CYS A 336 -13.64 4.27 10.85
N LEU A 337 -14.29 5.09 10.03
CA LEU A 337 -15.74 5.18 9.88
C LEU A 337 -16.18 4.19 8.80
N MET A 338 -17.11 3.29 9.11
CA MET A 338 -17.54 2.22 8.23
C MET A 338 -19.06 2.15 8.16
N ARG A 339 -19.59 1.58 7.08
CA ARG A 339 -21.01 1.18 7.03
C ARG A 339 -21.20 -0.08 7.87
N LYS A 340 -21.96 0.03 8.97
CA LYS A 340 -22.23 -1.10 9.88
C LYS A 340 -22.85 -2.28 9.14
N LYS A 341 -23.79 -2.02 8.22
CA LYS A 341 -24.43 -3.06 7.39
C LYS A 341 -23.43 -3.96 6.65
N VAL A 342 -22.35 -3.39 6.11
CA VAL A 342 -21.35 -4.17 5.35
C VAL A 342 -20.55 -5.08 6.29
N LEU A 343 -20.31 -4.65 7.52
CA LEU A 343 -19.71 -5.50 8.56
C LEU A 343 -20.70 -6.58 9.02
N ASP A 344 -21.98 -6.24 9.18
CA ASP A 344 -23.03 -7.21 9.55
C ASP A 344 -23.14 -8.34 8.52
N GLU A 345 -22.99 -8.04 7.22
CA GLU A 345 -22.94 -9.05 6.14
C GLU A 345 -21.77 -10.04 6.29
N ALA A 346 -20.70 -9.67 7.01
CA ALA A 346 -19.57 -10.56 7.32
C ALA A 346 -19.84 -11.50 8.51
N GLY A 347 -20.96 -11.30 9.23
CA GLY A 347 -21.18 -11.85 10.57
C GLY A 347 -20.80 -10.87 11.69
N GLY A 348 -20.59 -9.58 11.38
CA GLY A 348 -20.19 -8.55 12.32
C GLY A 348 -18.68 -8.53 12.57
N ILE A 349 -18.22 -7.70 13.52
CA ILE A 349 -16.78 -7.57 13.81
C ILE A 349 -16.16 -8.85 14.41
N SER A 350 -16.97 -9.74 14.99
CA SER A 350 -16.53 -11.04 15.51
C SER A 350 -15.91 -11.93 14.45
N ALA A 351 -16.37 -11.86 13.19
CA ALA A 351 -15.80 -12.60 12.06
C ALA A 351 -14.32 -12.27 11.81
N PHE A 352 -13.85 -11.12 12.30
CA PHE A 352 -12.49 -10.65 12.18
C PHE A 352 -11.64 -10.89 13.44
N GLY A 353 -12.21 -11.53 14.47
CA GLY A 353 -11.51 -11.87 15.72
C GLY A 353 -10.30 -12.78 15.56
N ILE A 354 -10.14 -13.41 14.38
CA ILE A 354 -8.98 -14.24 14.01
C ILE A 354 -7.78 -13.44 13.50
N TYR A 355 -7.92 -12.14 13.26
CA TYR A 355 -6.87 -11.28 12.72
C TYR A 355 -6.41 -10.25 13.75
N LEU A 356 -5.09 -10.05 13.91
CA LEU A 356 -4.57 -8.99 14.79
C LEU A 356 -4.64 -7.58 14.18
N ALA A 357 -4.66 -7.49 12.85
CA ALA A 357 -4.83 -6.24 12.11
C ALA A 357 -6.26 -6.17 11.59
N GLU A 358 -7.24 -6.09 12.49
CA GLU A 358 -8.66 -6.14 12.15
C GLU A 358 -9.07 -5.07 11.14
N ASP A 359 -8.44 -3.90 11.23
CA ASP A 359 -8.59 -2.75 10.38
C ASP A 359 -8.30 -3.01 8.90
N TYR A 360 -7.17 -3.68 8.63
CA TYR A 360 -6.79 -4.09 7.30
C TYR A 360 -7.81 -5.08 6.73
N PHE A 361 -8.27 -6.02 7.55
CA PHE A 361 -9.22 -7.04 7.09
C PHE A 361 -10.66 -6.53 6.97
N PHE A 362 -11.09 -5.56 7.77
CA PHE A 362 -12.34 -4.82 7.54
C PHE A 362 -12.31 -4.15 6.16
N ALA A 363 -11.25 -3.37 5.90
CA ALA A 363 -11.08 -2.67 4.65
C ALA A 363 -10.97 -3.63 3.45
N LYS A 364 -10.23 -4.74 3.61
CA LYS A 364 -10.12 -5.78 2.58
C LYS A 364 -11.48 -6.41 2.27
N TYR A 365 -12.25 -6.80 3.28
CA TYR A 365 -13.56 -7.42 3.10
C TYR A 365 -14.54 -6.48 2.39
N ILE A 366 -14.54 -5.20 2.78
CA ILE A 366 -15.36 -4.13 2.20
C ILE A 366 -14.95 -3.91 0.72
N GLN A 367 -13.65 -3.79 0.44
CA GLN A 367 -13.12 -3.58 -0.91
C GLN A 367 -13.34 -4.78 -1.84
N ASP A 368 -13.20 -6.02 -1.34
CA ASP A 368 -13.46 -7.24 -2.11
C ASP A 368 -14.93 -7.33 -2.59
N ARG A 369 -15.84 -6.52 -2.02
CA ARG A 369 -17.25 -6.37 -2.42
C ARG A 369 -17.52 -5.16 -3.33
N GLY A 370 -16.48 -4.47 -3.76
CA GLY A 370 -16.57 -3.34 -4.69
C GLY A 370 -16.86 -1.99 -4.03
N TRP A 371 -16.83 -1.90 -2.70
CA TRP A 371 -16.95 -0.62 -2.00
C TRP A 371 -15.63 0.16 -2.05
N GLY A 372 -15.74 1.48 -2.21
CA GLY A 372 -14.59 2.39 -2.15
C GLY A 372 -14.06 2.61 -0.73
N ILE A 373 -12.76 2.94 -0.66
CA ILE A 373 -12.04 3.36 0.55
C ILE A 373 -11.66 4.84 0.37
N ARG A 374 -11.94 5.71 1.35
CA ARG A 374 -11.55 7.12 1.26
C ARG A 374 -10.75 7.57 2.47
N ILE A 375 -9.64 8.24 2.23
CA ILE A 375 -8.94 8.98 3.28
C ILE A 375 -9.73 10.25 3.56
N ALA A 376 -10.02 10.61 4.81
CA ALA A 376 -10.63 11.88 5.22
C ALA A 376 -9.71 13.10 4.94
N SER A 377 -10.21 14.34 5.07
CA SER A 377 -9.34 15.51 4.87
C SER A 377 -8.43 15.76 6.08
N GLN A 378 -8.87 15.33 7.27
CA GLN A 378 -8.11 15.54 8.51
C GLN A 378 -7.30 14.29 8.91
N PRO A 379 -6.00 14.42 9.18
CA PRO A 379 -5.20 13.34 9.75
C PRO A 379 -5.69 12.89 11.14
N ALA A 380 -5.46 11.63 11.49
CA ALA A 380 -5.69 11.09 12.83
C ALA A 380 -4.58 11.56 13.77
N TRP A 381 -4.92 12.47 14.68
CA TRP A 381 -3.97 13.06 15.60
C TRP A 381 -3.74 12.20 16.83
N GLN A 382 -2.64 11.45 16.82
CA GLN A 382 -2.21 10.69 17.99
C GLN A 382 -1.61 11.62 19.04
N ASN A 383 -2.16 11.58 20.25
CA ASN A 383 -1.79 12.44 21.37
C ASN A 383 -1.44 11.62 22.62
N ALA A 384 -0.61 10.59 22.48
CA ALA A 384 -0.17 9.82 23.64
C ALA A 384 0.69 10.68 24.58
N GLY A 385 0.41 10.66 25.88
CA GLY A 385 1.12 11.46 26.89
C GLY A 385 2.55 10.97 27.15
N ILE A 386 2.83 9.69 26.90
CA ILE A 386 4.16 9.09 27.05
C ILE A 386 4.71 8.72 25.69
N CYS A 387 5.85 9.31 25.32
CA CYS A 387 6.54 9.04 24.06
C CYS A 387 7.97 8.56 24.33
N ARG A 388 8.31 7.35 23.87
CA ARG A 388 9.66 6.78 23.99
C ARG A 388 10.07 6.11 22.68
N VAL A 389 11.32 6.32 22.28
CA VAL A 389 11.88 5.77 21.03
C VAL A 389 11.77 4.25 21.01
N LYS A 390 12.11 3.57 22.11
CA LYS A 390 11.99 2.11 22.23
C LYS A 390 10.55 1.63 21.99
N THR A 391 9.57 2.26 22.62
CA THR A 391 8.14 1.92 22.45
C THR A 391 7.69 2.16 21.01
N PHE A 392 8.16 3.25 20.40
CA PHE A 392 7.86 3.57 19.01
C PHE A 392 8.45 2.54 18.04
N LEU A 393 9.73 2.20 18.17
CA LEU A 393 10.39 1.19 17.33
C LEU A 393 9.76 -0.20 17.51
N SER A 394 9.37 -0.58 18.73
CA SER A 394 8.60 -1.81 18.96
C SER A 394 7.27 -1.81 18.23
N ARG A 395 6.57 -0.66 18.20
CA ARG A 395 5.33 -0.49 17.44
C ARG A 395 5.57 -0.66 15.93
N LEU A 396 6.58 0.01 15.38
CA LEU A 396 6.94 -0.10 13.96
C LEU A 396 7.33 -1.53 13.57
N THR A 397 8.11 -2.20 14.42
CA THR A 397 8.48 -3.60 14.22
C THR A 397 7.25 -4.49 14.18
N ARG A 398 6.30 -4.32 15.11
CA ARG A 398 5.05 -5.08 15.12
C ARG A 398 4.24 -4.86 13.83
N TRP A 399 4.14 -3.62 13.36
CA TRP A 399 3.46 -3.30 12.11
C TRP A 399 4.16 -3.92 10.89
N CYS A 400 5.49 -3.94 10.87
CA CYS A 400 6.25 -4.61 9.82
C CYS A 400 5.98 -6.13 9.83
N LYS A 401 6.02 -6.79 11.00
CA LYS A 401 5.66 -8.23 11.14
C LYS A 401 4.25 -8.53 10.61
N LEU A 402 3.28 -7.68 10.98
CA LEU A 402 1.91 -7.79 10.47
C LEU A 402 1.90 -7.69 8.93
N ARG A 403 2.53 -6.65 8.37
CA ARG A 403 2.53 -6.41 6.92
C ARG A 403 3.16 -7.55 6.14
N ILE A 404 4.32 -8.04 6.59
CA ILE A 404 5.01 -9.20 6.02
C ILE A 404 4.07 -10.40 5.97
N ALA A 405 3.36 -10.71 7.07
CA ALA A 405 2.46 -11.85 7.12
C ALA A 405 1.19 -11.66 6.26
N MET A 406 0.62 -10.46 6.25
CA MET A 406 -0.63 -10.14 5.53
C MET A 406 -0.43 -10.01 4.01
N VAL A 407 0.73 -9.48 3.60
CA VAL A 407 1.03 -9.08 2.23
C VAL A 407 2.45 -9.54 1.85
N PRO A 408 2.71 -10.86 1.75
CA PRO A 408 4.08 -11.39 1.68
C PRO A 408 4.86 -10.97 0.42
N HIS A 409 4.16 -10.57 -0.62
CA HIS A 409 4.79 -10.11 -1.86
C HIS A 409 5.54 -8.78 -1.68
N THR A 410 5.25 -7.97 -0.65
CA THR A 410 5.99 -6.72 -0.41
C THR A 410 7.41 -6.97 0.09
N ILE A 411 7.71 -8.16 0.63
CA ILE A 411 9.02 -8.52 1.20
C ILE A 411 10.18 -8.22 0.24
N LEU A 412 9.99 -8.44 -1.06
CA LEU A 412 11.05 -8.28 -2.06
C LEU A 412 11.42 -6.82 -2.31
N LEU A 413 10.45 -5.91 -2.28
CA LEU A 413 10.62 -4.52 -2.72
C LEU A 413 10.63 -3.52 -1.56
N GLU A 414 10.06 -3.87 -0.41
CA GLU A 414 9.98 -3.00 0.78
C GLU A 414 11.37 -2.53 1.29
N PRO A 415 12.44 -3.35 1.29
CA PRO A 415 13.78 -2.87 1.66
C PRO A 415 14.31 -1.75 0.77
N PHE A 416 13.83 -1.67 -0.48
CA PHE A 416 14.23 -0.70 -1.48
C PHE A 416 13.26 0.48 -1.61
N SER A 417 12.23 0.57 -0.76
CA SER A 417 11.24 1.66 -0.84
C SER A 417 11.69 2.96 -0.15
N GLU A 418 12.80 2.93 0.58
CA GLU A 418 13.31 4.04 1.38
C GLU A 418 14.58 4.66 0.79
N CYS A 419 14.85 5.91 1.14
CA CYS A 419 15.84 6.76 0.48
C CYS A 419 17.24 6.15 0.47
N MET A 420 17.69 5.60 1.60
CA MET A 420 19.08 5.21 1.78
C MET A 420 19.45 3.99 0.93
N VAL A 421 18.70 2.89 1.07
CA VAL A 421 18.96 1.66 0.33
C VAL A 421 18.72 1.87 -1.16
N LEU A 422 17.61 2.53 -1.51
CA LEU A 422 17.31 2.86 -2.90
C LEU A 422 18.41 3.73 -3.51
N GLY A 423 18.86 4.75 -2.78
CA GLY A 423 19.92 5.68 -3.17
C GLY A 423 21.22 4.98 -3.51
N LEU A 424 21.67 4.04 -2.67
CA LEU A 424 22.89 3.26 -2.92
C LEU A 424 22.77 2.43 -4.22
N VAL A 425 21.65 1.72 -4.37
CA VAL A 425 21.44 0.82 -5.51
C VAL A 425 21.26 1.59 -6.82
N VAL A 426 20.52 2.71 -6.81
CA VAL A 426 20.36 3.55 -8.00
C VAL A 426 21.65 4.29 -8.37
N SER A 427 22.48 4.68 -7.41
CA SER A 427 23.75 5.34 -7.71
C SER A 427 24.68 4.40 -8.49
N TRP A 428 24.67 3.11 -8.15
CA TRP A 428 25.35 2.09 -8.95
C TRP A 428 24.76 2.00 -10.37
N ALA A 429 23.43 1.92 -10.49
CA ALA A 429 22.78 1.86 -11.80
C ALA A 429 23.08 3.10 -12.67
N ALA A 430 23.11 4.28 -12.07
CA ALA A 430 23.44 5.54 -12.73
C ALA A 430 24.90 5.58 -13.20
N THR A 431 25.85 5.06 -12.41
CA THR A 431 27.24 4.91 -12.86
C THR A 431 27.36 3.97 -14.06
N VAL A 432 26.58 2.89 -14.09
CA VAL A 432 26.58 1.92 -15.20
C VAL A 432 25.98 2.51 -16.49
N LEU A 433 24.81 3.13 -16.38
CA LEU A 433 24.03 3.55 -17.56
C LEU A 433 24.32 4.99 -18.00
N LEU A 434 24.48 5.90 -17.04
CA LEU A 434 24.60 7.33 -17.29
C LEU A 434 26.04 7.83 -17.15
N ARG A 435 26.98 6.95 -16.73
CA ARG A 435 28.37 7.31 -16.39
C ARG A 435 28.44 8.42 -15.33
N ALA A 436 27.44 8.49 -14.46
CA ALA A 436 27.41 9.44 -13.35
C ALA A 436 28.40 9.04 -12.25
N ASP A 437 29.00 10.02 -11.59
CA ASP A 437 29.77 9.79 -10.37
C ASP A 437 28.84 9.25 -9.26
N TYR A 438 29.24 8.14 -8.64
CA TYR A 438 28.41 7.41 -7.69
C TYR A 438 28.07 8.28 -6.46
N LEU A 439 29.08 8.91 -5.86
CA LEU A 439 28.90 9.68 -4.63
C LEU A 439 28.06 10.93 -4.89
N THR A 440 28.33 11.63 -5.99
CA THR A 440 27.58 12.83 -6.38
C THR A 440 26.11 12.50 -6.65
N PHE A 441 25.82 11.41 -7.37
CA PHE A 441 24.44 10.98 -7.61
C PHE A 441 23.74 10.62 -6.29
N PHE A 442 24.41 9.87 -5.42
CA PHE A 442 23.87 9.47 -4.12
C PHE A 442 23.52 10.68 -3.24
N LEU A 443 24.42 11.66 -3.16
CA LEU A 443 24.21 12.88 -2.37
C LEU A 443 23.07 13.73 -2.94
N PHE A 444 22.99 13.87 -4.27
CA PHE A 444 21.91 14.60 -4.92
C PHE A 444 20.55 13.93 -4.72
N HIS A 445 20.47 12.61 -4.91
CA HIS A 445 19.28 11.81 -4.60
C HIS A 445 18.84 11.98 -3.14
N THR A 446 19.78 11.84 -2.21
CA THR A 446 19.49 11.95 -0.76
C THR A 446 18.98 13.34 -0.39
N LEU A 447 19.63 14.39 -0.91
CA LEU A 447 19.21 15.77 -0.68
C LEU A 447 17.80 16.02 -1.23
N THR A 448 17.57 15.71 -2.51
CA THR A 448 16.27 15.93 -3.15
C THR A 448 15.15 15.16 -2.46
N TRP A 449 15.40 13.92 -2.04
CA TRP A 449 14.43 13.10 -1.31
C TRP A 449 14.12 13.69 0.07
N SER A 450 15.15 14.15 0.80
CA SER A 450 14.96 14.78 2.11
C SER A 450 14.15 16.10 2.01
N LEU A 451 14.34 16.86 0.94
CA LEU A 451 13.57 18.09 0.67
C LEU A 451 12.11 17.76 0.31
N ALA A 452 11.89 16.72 -0.48
CA ALA A 452 10.54 16.25 -0.80
C ALA A 452 9.79 15.75 0.45
N ASP A 453 10.47 14.98 1.32
CA ASP A 453 9.92 14.54 2.60
C ASP A 453 9.66 15.73 3.55
N TRP A 454 10.50 16.77 3.53
CA TRP A 454 10.22 18.01 4.27
C TRP A 454 8.95 18.71 3.76
N ILE A 455 8.77 18.81 2.44
CA ILE A 455 7.55 19.38 1.83
C ILE A 455 6.33 18.56 2.25
N MET A 456 6.40 17.23 2.14
CA MET A 456 5.33 16.31 2.58
C MET A 456 4.96 16.57 4.05
N LEU A 457 5.96 16.63 4.93
CA LEU A 457 5.73 16.86 6.36
C LEU A 457 4.98 18.19 6.61
N ASN A 458 5.34 19.26 5.91
CA ASN A 458 4.66 20.56 6.04
C ASN A 458 3.21 20.50 5.55
N ILE A 459 2.94 19.75 4.47
CA ILE A 459 1.57 19.52 3.97
C ILE A 459 0.74 18.76 5.02
N VAL A 460 1.27 17.68 5.56
CA VAL A 460 0.57 16.88 6.58
C VAL A 460 0.33 17.68 7.86
N GLN A 461 1.33 18.44 8.31
CA GLN A 461 1.26 19.32 9.48
C GLN A 461 0.28 20.48 9.29
N ASN A 462 -0.01 20.89 8.05
CA ASN A 462 -0.71 22.14 7.71
C ASN A 462 0.07 23.40 8.11
N GLY A 463 1.38 23.41 7.87
CA GLY A 463 2.27 24.51 8.24
C GLY A 463 3.65 24.05 8.69
N PRO A 464 4.47 24.97 9.21
CA PRO A 464 5.80 24.62 9.72
C PRO A 464 5.69 23.68 10.93
N PRO A 465 6.47 22.59 10.98
CA PRO A 465 6.51 21.71 12.16
C PRO A 465 7.13 22.42 13.37
N PRO A 466 6.84 21.99 14.60
CA PRO A 466 7.28 22.64 15.84
C PRO A 466 8.75 22.34 16.20
N PHE A 467 9.62 22.19 15.21
CA PHE A 467 11.04 21.88 15.38
C PHE A 467 11.89 22.42 14.23
N SER A 468 13.19 22.54 14.46
CA SER A 468 14.15 23.06 13.49
C SER A 468 14.40 22.09 12.33
N LYS A 469 14.90 22.62 11.21
CA LYS A 469 15.37 21.80 10.08
C LYS A 469 16.53 20.88 10.46
N PHE A 470 17.34 21.26 11.45
CA PHE A 470 18.43 20.41 11.95
C PHE A 470 17.86 19.19 12.67
N GLU A 471 16.91 19.38 13.59
CA GLU A 471 16.23 18.27 14.29
C GLU A 471 15.49 17.36 13.32
N PHE A 472 14.91 17.94 12.26
CA PHE A 472 14.34 17.17 11.16
C PHE A 472 15.37 16.27 10.49
N VAL A 473 16.50 16.80 10.02
CA VAL A 473 17.52 16.01 9.33
C VAL A 473 18.02 14.86 10.20
N ILE A 474 18.31 15.11 11.49
CA ILE A 474 18.74 14.08 12.43
C ILE A 474 17.68 12.98 12.59
N SER A 475 16.42 13.38 12.78
CA SER A 475 15.30 12.44 12.97
C SER A 475 14.98 11.67 11.69
N TRP A 476 15.08 12.34 10.54
CA TRP A 476 14.86 11.76 9.21
C TRP A 476 15.94 10.73 8.88
N LEU A 477 17.22 11.06 9.09
CA LEU A 477 18.33 10.12 8.93
C LEU A 477 18.16 8.90 9.84
N PHE A 478 17.82 9.11 11.11
CA PHE A 478 17.57 8.00 12.04
C PHE A 478 16.44 7.09 11.54
N ARG A 479 15.32 7.68 11.08
CA ARG A 479 14.19 6.92 10.52
C ARG A 479 14.60 6.12 9.29
N GLU A 480 15.31 6.74 8.36
CA GLU A 480 15.77 6.12 7.12
C GLU A 480 16.73 4.95 7.37
N VAL A 481 17.71 5.12 8.25
CA VAL A 481 18.67 4.05 8.60
C VAL A 481 18.00 2.93 9.39
N SER A 482 17.11 3.27 10.33
CA SER A 482 16.44 2.27 11.15
C SER A 482 15.40 1.44 10.39
N ALA A 483 14.86 1.92 9.26
CA ALA A 483 13.85 1.21 8.48
C ALA A 483 14.31 -0.20 8.05
N LEU A 484 15.51 -0.31 7.47
CA LEU A 484 16.07 -1.61 7.06
C LEU A 484 16.30 -2.52 8.27
N PHE A 485 16.80 -1.98 9.38
CA PHE A 485 17.01 -2.74 10.60
C PHE A 485 15.69 -3.29 11.19
N ILE A 486 14.65 -2.46 11.23
CA ILE A 486 13.31 -2.86 11.67
C ILE A 486 12.77 -3.99 10.79
N PHE A 487 12.94 -3.87 9.46
CA PHE A 487 12.51 -4.89 8.50
C PHE A 487 13.23 -6.22 8.72
N LEU A 488 14.57 -6.21 8.80
CA LEU A 488 15.37 -7.41 9.04
C LEU A 488 15.04 -8.05 10.40
N HIS A 489 14.85 -7.24 11.44
CA HIS A 489 14.47 -7.73 12.76
C HIS A 489 13.05 -8.34 12.77
N ALA A 490 12.10 -7.75 12.03
CA ALA A 490 10.76 -8.30 11.87
C ALA A 490 10.77 -9.66 11.15
N MET A 491 11.61 -9.82 10.13
CA MET A 491 11.82 -11.09 9.43
C MET A 491 12.47 -12.15 10.32
N TRP A 492 13.48 -11.76 11.11
CA TRP A 492 14.20 -12.69 11.99
C TRP A 492 13.33 -13.22 13.13
N ASN A 493 12.50 -12.36 13.72
CA ASN A 493 11.60 -12.72 14.81
C ASN A 493 10.15 -12.41 14.45
N PRO A 494 9.38 -13.36 13.88
CA PRO A 494 8.01 -13.11 13.44
C PRO A 494 6.98 -13.12 14.58
N VAL A 495 7.37 -13.48 15.81
CA VAL A 495 6.42 -13.53 16.95
C VAL A 495 6.00 -12.13 17.36
N ILE A 496 4.71 -11.91 17.53
CA ILE A 496 4.12 -10.64 17.94
C ILE A 496 3.64 -10.77 19.38
N SER A 497 4.28 -10.02 20.29
CA SER A 497 3.72 -9.79 21.62
C SER A 497 2.78 -8.60 21.56
N TRP A 498 1.53 -8.80 21.97
CA TRP A 498 0.53 -7.74 22.01
C TRP A 498 -0.39 -7.90 23.23
N ARG A 499 -0.40 -6.87 24.07
CA ARG A 499 -1.07 -6.89 25.38
C ARG A 499 -0.64 -8.12 26.18
N THR A 500 -1.59 -8.97 26.57
CA THR A 500 -1.40 -10.15 27.42
C THR A 500 -0.95 -11.40 26.65
N GLY A 501 -0.92 -11.35 25.30
CA GLY A 501 -0.67 -12.51 24.46
C GLY A 501 0.58 -12.41 23.60
N SER A 502 1.09 -13.57 23.19
CA SER A 502 2.05 -13.70 22.09
C SER A 502 1.45 -14.52 20.97
N PHE A 503 1.65 -14.08 19.74
CA PHE A 503 0.99 -14.60 18.56
C PHE A 503 1.99 -14.87 17.46
N LYS A 504 1.73 -15.92 16.69
CA LYS A 504 2.38 -16.17 15.40
C LYS A 504 1.34 -15.96 14.31
N LEU A 505 1.72 -15.29 13.24
CA LEU A 505 0.85 -15.10 12.10
C LEU A 505 1.15 -16.15 11.03
N ARG A 506 0.11 -16.78 10.51
CA ARG A 506 0.19 -17.49 9.23
C ARG A 506 0.26 -16.49 8.09
N TRP A 507 0.71 -16.96 6.94
CA TRP A 507 0.53 -16.20 5.71
C TRP A 507 -0.93 -15.80 5.52
N TRP A 508 -1.14 -14.58 5.03
CA TRP A 508 -2.44 -13.93 4.90
C TRP A 508 -3.06 -13.49 6.24
N GLY A 509 -2.26 -13.43 7.31
CA GLY A 509 -2.54 -12.65 8.52
C GLY A 509 -3.39 -13.32 9.61
N VAL A 510 -3.82 -14.58 9.43
CA VAL A 510 -4.52 -15.33 10.48
C VAL A 510 -3.59 -15.51 11.68
N ALA A 511 -4.07 -15.14 12.87
CA ALA A 511 -3.30 -15.15 14.10
C ALA A 511 -3.52 -16.43 14.91
N GLU A 512 -2.43 -17.01 15.40
CA GLU A 512 -2.43 -18.18 16.28
C GLU A 512 -1.73 -17.83 17.60
N PRO A 513 -2.35 -18.12 18.74
CA PRO A 513 -1.71 -17.89 20.04
C PRO A 513 -0.52 -18.84 20.19
N VAL A 514 0.60 -18.31 20.67
CA VAL A 514 1.76 -19.11 21.05
C VAL A 514 1.55 -19.53 22.49
N SER A 515 1.25 -20.82 22.73
CA SER A 515 1.13 -21.32 24.10
C SER A 515 2.47 -21.13 24.83
N SER A 516 2.45 -20.61 26.05
CA SER A 516 3.61 -20.40 26.92
C SER A 516 4.24 -21.70 27.46
N ARG A 517 4.23 -22.78 26.69
CA ARG A 517 4.96 -24.01 26.96
C ARG A 517 5.96 -24.25 25.83
N VAL A 518 7.23 -24.49 26.22
CA VAL A 518 8.42 -24.86 25.40
C VAL A 518 9.20 -23.61 24.89
N THR A 519 10.41 -23.22 25.35
CA THR A 519 11.44 -23.81 26.23
C THR A 519 12.34 -22.68 26.77
N VAL A 520 12.66 -22.72 28.07
CA VAL A 520 13.90 -22.13 28.60
C VAL A 520 15.04 -23.04 28.13
N MET A 521 15.92 -22.54 27.28
CA MET A 521 17.33 -22.92 27.20
C MET A 521 18.12 -21.84 26.48
#